data_AF-A0A959NG92-F1
#
_entry.id   AF-A0A959NG92-F1
#
_cell.length_a   1.000
_cell.length_b   1.000
_cell.length_c   1.000
_cell.angle_alpha   90.00
_cell.angle_beta   90.00
_cell.angle_gamma   90.00
#
_symmetry.space_group_name_H-M   'P 1'
#
loop_
_entity.id
_entity.type
_entity.pdbx_description
1 polymer ?
#
loop_
_entity_poly.entity_id
_entity_poly.type
_entity_poly.pdbx_seq_one_letter_code
_entity_poly.pdbx_strand_id
1 'polypeptide(L)' 'MEKNDDISVIKFFFKIFRSVSCVLIWLLAAATAGIYFQLGFLSRRPIFIPILFYVVLLMRGIIVIRFL' A
#
# COMPACT_ATOMS: atom_id res chain seq x y z
N MET A 1 32.51 2.69 23.65
CA MET A 1 31.38 3.57 23.24
C MET A 1 31.08 3.22 21.80
N GLU A 2 30.40 2.08 21.58
CA GLU A 2 30.30 1.44 20.25
C GLU A 2 28.94 0.71 20.06
N LYS A 3 28.37 0.18 21.15
CA LYS A 3 27.10 -0.58 21.13
C LYS A 3 25.82 0.23 20.85
N ASN A 4 25.86 1.57 20.94
CA ASN A 4 24.68 2.41 20.71
C ASN A 4 24.41 2.69 19.21
N ASP A 5 25.45 2.68 18.38
CA ASP A 5 25.30 2.95 16.95
C ASP A 5 24.68 1.76 16.21
N ASP A 6 25.07 0.52 16.54
CA ASP A 6 24.50 -0.70 15.95
C ASP A 6 22.99 -0.83 16.20
N ILE A 7 22.53 -0.47 17.40
CA ILE A 7 21.10 -0.54 17.76
C ILE A 7 20.29 0.50 16.97
N SER A 8 20.90 1.64 16.64
CA SER A 8 20.27 2.70 15.83
C SER A 8 20.08 2.25 14.39
N VAL A 9 21.13 1.64 13.80
CA VAL A 9 21.09 1.16 12.41
C VAL A 9 20.04 0.05 12.24
N ILE A 10 20.01 -0.92 13.16
CA ILE A 10 19.01 -2.01 13.13
C ILE A 10 17.59 -1.45 13.24
N LYS A 11 17.34 -0.46 14.12
CA LYS A 11 16.02 0.19 14.23
C LYS A 11 15.62 0.92 12.95
N PHE A 12 16.58 1.54 12.26
CA PHE A 12 16.34 2.22 10.99
C PHE A 12 15.95 1.22 9.89
N PHE A 13 16.67 0.10 9.77
CA PHE A 13 16.31 -0.97 8.83
C PHE A 13 14.94 -1.58 9.15
N PHE A 14 14.61 -1.79 10.42
CA PHE A 14 13.27 -2.25 10.82
C PHE A 14 12.18 -1.25 10.44
N LYS A 15 12.44 0.05 10.55
CA LYS A 15 11.50 1.10 10.12
C LYS A 15 11.26 1.05 8.61
N ILE A 16 12.33 0.92 7.82
CA ILE A 16 12.22 0.76 6.36
C ILE A 16 11.51 -0.54 6.00
N PHE A 17 11.87 -1.64 6.63
CA PHE A 17 11.26 -2.94 6.35
C PHE A 17 9.75 -2.90 6.63
N ARG A 18 9.36 -2.32 7.77
CA ARG A 18 7.94 -2.15 8.12
C ARG A 18 7.22 -1.22 7.14
N SER A 19 7.90 -0.18 6.64
CA SER A 19 7.43 0.68 5.55
C SER A 19 7.09 -0.11 4.31
N VAL A 20 8.11 -0.79 3.78
CA VAL A 20 8.05 -1.50 2.52
C VAL A 20 7.03 -2.63 2.62
N SER A 21 7.03 -3.41 3.71
CA SER A 21 6.03 -4.46 3.92
C SER A 21 4.61 -3.92 3.99
N CYS A 22 4.38 -2.77 4.63
CA CYS A 22 3.05 -2.17 4.71
C CYS A 22 2.55 -1.73 3.31
N VAL A 23 3.41 -1.07 2.54
CA VAL A 23 3.11 -0.68 1.15
C VAL A 23 2.88 -1.91 0.27
N LEU A 24 3.67 -2.97 0.44
CA LEU A 24 3.56 -4.19 -0.35
C LEU A 24 2.24 -4.93 -0.08
N ILE A 25 1.86 -5.09 1.19
CA ILE A 25 0.57 -5.67 1.60
C ILE A 25 -0.58 -4.85 1.03
N TRP A 26 -0.46 -3.53 1.09
CA TRP A 26 -1.46 -2.62 0.55
C TRP A 26 -1.62 -2.80 -0.97
N LEU A 27 -0.52 -2.92 -1.70
CA LEU A 27 -0.51 -3.09 -3.16
C LEU A 27 -1.07 -4.46 -3.55
N LEU A 28 -0.78 -5.51 -2.77
CA LEU A 28 -1.37 -6.84 -2.96
C LEU A 28 -2.89 -6.82 -2.74
N ALA A 29 -3.35 -6.18 -1.67
CA ALA A 29 -4.77 -6.03 -1.36
C ALA A 29 -5.50 -5.25 -2.47
N ALA A 30 -4.86 -4.19 -2.98
CA ALA A 30 -5.36 -3.39 -4.09
C ALA A 30 -5.51 -4.23 -5.37
N ALA A 31 -4.48 -4.98 -5.76
CA ALA A 31 -4.51 -5.84 -6.93
C ALA A 31 -5.57 -6.94 -6.80
N THR A 32 -5.66 -7.56 -5.63
CA THR A 32 -6.62 -8.64 -5.35
C THR A 32 -8.06 -8.12 -5.43
N ALA A 33 -8.34 -6.98 -4.80
CA ALA A 33 -9.66 -6.35 -4.87
C ALA A 33 -9.99 -5.85 -6.29
N GLY A 34 -9.01 -5.28 -7.01
CA GLY A 34 -9.13 -4.88 -8.41
C GLY A 34 -9.60 -6.02 -9.33
N ILE A 35 -8.99 -7.20 -9.16
CA ILE A 35 -9.32 -8.40 -9.92
C ILE A 35 -10.65 -9.00 -9.46
N TYR A 36 -10.89 -9.10 -8.14
CA TYR A 36 -12.10 -9.70 -7.56
C TYR A 36 -13.38 -8.97 -8.01
N PHE A 37 -13.36 -7.64 -7.99
CA PHE A 37 -14.50 -6.82 -8.42
C PHE A 37 -14.58 -6.66 -9.95
N GLN A 38 -13.69 -7.33 -10.71
CA GLN A 38 -13.63 -7.27 -12.17
C GLN A 38 -13.54 -5.84 -12.71
N LEU A 39 -12.85 -4.95 -11.99
CA LEU A 39 -12.81 -3.51 -12.29
C LEU A 39 -12.02 -3.19 -13.57
N GLY A 40 -11.23 -4.16 -14.08
CA GLY A 40 -10.57 -4.09 -15.38
C GLY A 40 -11.42 -4.55 -16.57
N PHE A 41 -12.60 -5.14 -16.34
CA PHE A 41 -13.50 -5.59 -17.41
C PHE A 41 -14.56 -4.52 -17.67
N LEU A 42 -14.26 -3.59 -18.59
CA LEU A 42 -15.16 -2.51 -19.02
C LEU A 42 -16.52 -3.01 -19.56
N SER A 43 -16.67 -4.30 -19.88
CA SER A 43 -17.80 -4.83 -20.62
C SER A 43 -19.07 -5.11 -19.79
N ARG A 44 -19.04 -5.05 -18.45
CA ARG A 44 -20.20 -5.48 -17.61
C ARG A 44 -20.65 -4.53 -16.49
N ARG A 45 -19.92 -3.47 -16.16
CA ARG A 45 -20.27 -2.58 -15.03
C ARG A 45 -20.17 -1.10 -15.41
N PRO A 46 -21.02 -0.22 -14.85
CA PRO A 46 -20.94 1.22 -15.08
C PRO A 46 -19.57 1.76 -14.65
N ILE A 47 -18.98 2.58 -15.52
CA ILE A 47 -17.59 3.11 -15.45
C ILE A 47 -17.30 3.88 -14.14
N PHE A 48 -18.34 4.38 -13.47
CA PHE A 48 -18.19 5.08 -12.19
C PHE A 48 -17.69 4.20 -11.04
N ILE A 49 -18.00 2.89 -11.05
CA ILE A 49 -17.58 1.95 -9.99
C ILE A 49 -16.05 1.73 -9.99
N PRO A 50 -15.40 1.43 -11.13
CA PRO A 50 -13.94 1.35 -11.18
C PRO A 50 -13.26 2.66 -10.83
N ILE A 51 -13.77 3.80 -11.29
CA ILE A 51 -13.19 5.11 -10.97
C ILE A 51 -13.23 5.38 -9.45
N LEU A 52 -14.38 5.17 -8.80
CA LEU A 52 -14.50 5.39 -7.36
C LEU A 52 -13.56 4.48 -6.57
N PHE A 53 -13.43 3.22 -6.99
CA PHE A 53 -12.50 2.27 -6.38
C PHE A 53 -11.06 2.76 -6.48
N TYR A 54 -10.58 3.13 -7.67
CA TYR A 54 -9.22 3.62 -7.86
C TYR A 54 -8.94 4.95 -7.13
N VAL A 55 -9.92 5.84 -6.99
CA VAL A 55 -9.79 7.09 -6.22
C VAL A 55 -9.66 6.82 -4.72
N VAL A 56 -10.50 5.95 -4.17
CA VAL A 56 -10.41 5.52 -2.75
C VAL A 56 -9.10 4.79 -2.49
N LEU A 57 -8.66 3.99 -3.46
CA LEU A 57 -7.36 3.31 -3.45
C LEU A 57 -6.23 4.34 -3.36
N LEU A 58 -6.14 5.30 -4.29
CA LEU A 58 -5.12 6.35 -4.26
C LEU A 58 -5.12 7.12 -2.93
N MET A 59 -6.29 7.49 -2.40
CA MET A 59 -6.39 8.16 -1.11
C MET A 59 -5.86 7.31 0.05
N ARG A 60 -6.18 6.01 0.10
CA ARG A 60 -5.65 5.10 1.12
C ARG A 60 -4.13 4.92 0.98
N GLY A 61 -3.60 4.85 -0.23
CA GLY A 61 -2.16 4.76 -0.47
C GLY A 61 -1.41 5.98 0.06
N ILE A 62 -1.92 7.19 -0.21
CA ILE A 62 -1.35 8.45 0.29
C ILE A 62 -1.36 8.50 1.82
N ILE A 63 -2.45 8.03 2.45
CA ILE A 63 -2.57 7.97 3.91
C ILE A 63 -1.56 6.98 4.50
N VAL A 64 -1.41 5.79 3.92
CA VAL A 64 -0.44 4.78 4.38
C VAL A 64 0.99 5.29 4.27
N ILE A 65 1.32 5.97 3.17
CA ILE A 65 2.64 6.57 2.97
C ILE A 65 2.89 7.72 3.97
N ARG A 66 1.88 8.53 4.28
CA ARG A 66 2.01 9.63 5.26
C ARG A 66 2.08 9.16 6.71
N PHE A 67 1.43 8.04 7.03
CA PHE A 67 1.35 7.55 8.40
C PHE A 67 2.64 6.84 8.85
N LEU A 68 3.59 6.63 7.94
CA LEU A 68 4.75 5.77 8.14
C LEU A 68 6.07 6.55 8.08
#